data_AF-W9KBC1-F1
#
_entry.id   AF-W9KBC1-F1
#
_cell.length_a   1.000
_cell.length_b   1.000
_cell.length_c   1.000
_cell.angle_alpha   90.00
_cell.angle_beta   90.00
_cell.angle_gamma   90.00
#
_symmetry.space_group_name_H-M   'P 1'
#
loop_
_entity.id
_entity.type
_entity.pdbx_description
1 polymer ?
#
loop_
_entity_poly.entity_id
_entity_poly.type
_entity_poly.pdbx_seq_one_letter_code
_entity_poly.pdbx_strand_id
1 'polypeptide(L)'
;MSQSRLKTRGLEDTCLPGTYLPERGSLIDIVLQKLAYEWAFHRVYNQYHLYFVPNHLKAALIRYVGIASEAGLSLSDLKLILLPPPDTFDETELDSLTASNPEVNYLDLSGSACRSIKLKEISDLLFPAREDQPTTELQESWDISESIPSPPRTLLPNLTHLSLALHPGHASSASWKQLLSLSPKLTTLTHLSLAYWPEPCLTPRSRLATVSSPQGRYTYGGTNLYSHSLDHDWSEALLVLRMLSKNVYALEFLDLTGCCPWFPALMAETGHDFVNWADHWGKITELRLYTGWTPGPDAMPSERLRYREGVQTAKDVEKHIRTMRAGKGRFIVVERDSLDDI
;
A
#
# COMPACT_ATOMS: atom_id res chain seq x y z
N MET A 1 29.85 -21.49 -0.13
CA MET A 1 28.61 -20.68 -0.08
C MET A 1 28.52 -19.92 -1.39
N SER A 2 27.56 -20.24 -2.26
CA SER A 2 27.35 -19.48 -3.51
C SER A 2 26.83 -18.10 -3.14
N GLN A 3 27.57 -17.05 -3.48
CA GLN A 3 27.05 -15.68 -3.32
C GLN A 3 25.90 -15.47 -4.30
N SER A 4 24.83 -14.79 -3.89
CA SER A 4 23.67 -14.59 -4.76
C SER A 4 23.99 -13.54 -5.83
N ARG A 5 23.62 -13.83 -7.08
CA ARG A 5 23.81 -12.93 -8.23
C ARG A 5 23.18 -11.55 -8.03
N LEU A 6 22.01 -11.52 -7.38
CA LEU A 6 21.31 -10.32 -6.96
C LEU A 6 20.97 -10.45 -5.46
N LYS A 7 20.98 -9.33 -4.74
CA LYS A 7 20.53 -9.26 -3.35
C LYS A 7 19.25 -8.42 -3.30
N THR A 8 18.11 -9.06 -3.16
CA THR A 8 16.82 -8.36 -3.05
C THR A 8 16.70 -7.72 -1.67
N ARG A 9 16.22 -6.47 -1.62
CA ARG A 9 15.83 -5.84 -0.35
C ARG A 9 14.52 -6.48 0.09
N GLY A 10 14.49 -7.10 1.25
CA GLY A 10 13.28 -7.79 1.69
C GLY A 10 12.22 -6.82 2.19
N LEU A 11 11.03 -7.35 2.45
CA LEU A 11 9.93 -6.57 3.03
C LEU A 11 10.27 -6.10 4.44
N GLU A 12 11.17 -6.77 5.14
CA GLU A 12 11.69 -6.39 6.45
C GLU A 12 12.24 -4.95 6.49
N ASP A 13 12.72 -4.44 5.34
CA ASP A 13 13.34 -3.12 5.20
C ASP A 13 12.37 -2.02 4.74
N THR A 14 11.07 -2.31 4.55
CA THR A 14 10.05 -1.36 4.08
C THR A 14 9.17 -0.81 5.21
N CYS A 15 9.67 -0.78 6.45
CA CYS A 15 8.91 -0.29 7.59
C CYS A 15 8.62 1.22 7.45
N LEU A 16 7.38 1.63 7.74
CA LEU A 16 6.99 3.04 7.72
C LEU A 16 7.64 3.80 8.89
N PRO A 17 8.21 5.00 8.67
CA PRO A 17 8.77 5.78 9.76
C PRO A 17 7.66 6.16 10.76
N GLY A 18 8.05 6.38 12.03
CA GLY A 18 7.10 6.73 13.09
C GLY A 18 6.21 5.58 13.58
N THR A 19 6.33 4.37 13.01
CA THR A 19 5.63 3.18 13.50
C THR A 19 6.44 2.43 14.55
N TYR A 20 5.76 1.81 15.51
CA TYR A 20 6.42 0.95 16.49
C TYR A 20 6.78 -0.40 15.85
N LEU A 21 8.07 -0.72 15.87
CA LEU A 21 8.58 -2.06 15.60
C LEU A 21 9.47 -2.47 16.78
N PRO A 22 9.33 -3.68 17.33
CA PRO A 22 10.20 -4.16 18.39
C PRO A 22 11.67 -4.11 18.00
N GLU A 23 12.55 -3.81 18.97
CA GLU A 23 13.98 -3.88 18.77
C GLU A 23 14.40 -5.31 18.43
N ARG A 24 15.25 -5.49 17.40
CA ARG A 24 15.70 -6.81 16.97
C ARG A 24 16.38 -7.57 18.11
N GLY A 25 15.95 -8.80 18.36
CA GLY A 25 16.44 -9.65 19.44
C GLY A 25 15.86 -9.34 20.83
N SER A 26 15.00 -8.32 20.96
CA SER A 26 14.22 -8.12 22.18
C SER A 26 13.25 -9.27 22.41
N LEU A 27 12.79 -9.44 23.67
CA LEU A 27 11.79 -10.48 23.98
C LEU A 27 10.53 -10.31 23.13
N ILE A 28 10.07 -9.07 22.92
CA ILE A 28 8.89 -8.79 22.10
C ILE A 28 9.12 -9.19 20.65
N ASP A 29 10.27 -8.85 20.06
CA ASP A 29 10.64 -9.27 18.70
C ASP A 29 10.64 -10.80 18.55
N ILE A 30 11.32 -11.50 19.47
CA ILE A 30 11.40 -12.96 19.45
C ILE A 30 10.00 -13.60 19.58
N VAL A 31 9.16 -13.08 20.47
CA VAL A 31 7.79 -13.58 20.67
C VAL A 31 6.93 -13.34 19.44
N LEU A 32 6.93 -12.13 18.86
CA LEU A 32 6.16 -11.84 17.65
C LEU A 32 6.64 -12.68 16.45
N GLN A 33 7.94 -12.86 16.28
CA GLN A 33 8.49 -13.76 15.26
C GLN A 33 8.00 -15.20 15.46
N LYS A 34 8.01 -15.69 16.70
CA LYS A 34 7.56 -17.05 17.00
C LYS A 34 6.06 -17.22 16.76
N LEU A 35 5.24 -16.26 17.19
CA LEU A 35 3.80 -16.22 16.91
C LEU A 35 3.51 -16.24 15.40
N ALA A 36 4.29 -15.48 14.63
CA ALA A 36 4.13 -15.42 13.18
C ALA A 36 4.55 -16.71 12.47
N TYR A 37 5.65 -17.34 12.90
CA TYR A 37 6.11 -18.62 12.35
C TYR A 37 5.11 -19.76 12.63
N GLU A 38 4.49 -19.75 13.80
CA GLU A 38 3.48 -20.74 14.21
C GLU A 38 2.04 -20.22 14.03
N TRP A 39 1.82 -19.26 13.12
CA TRP A 39 0.53 -18.58 12.98
C TRP A 39 -0.64 -19.54 12.75
N ALA A 40 -0.43 -20.62 11.99
CA ALA A 40 -1.43 -21.65 11.74
C ALA A 40 -1.98 -22.30 13.03
N PHE A 41 -1.15 -22.40 14.07
CA PHE A 41 -1.56 -22.85 15.39
C PHE A 41 -2.29 -21.73 16.14
N HIS A 42 -1.68 -20.53 16.21
CA HIS A 42 -2.22 -19.43 17.02
C HIS A 42 -3.59 -18.95 16.56
N ARG A 43 -3.83 -18.89 15.24
CA ARG A 43 -5.13 -18.48 14.68
C ARG A 43 -6.30 -19.39 15.06
N VAL A 44 -6.03 -20.63 15.49
CA VAL A 44 -7.05 -21.60 15.92
C VAL A 44 -7.13 -21.65 17.44
N TYR A 45 -6.00 -21.93 18.10
CA TYR A 45 -5.98 -22.22 19.53
C TYR A 45 -5.99 -20.96 20.41
N ASN A 46 -5.51 -19.83 19.90
CA ASN A 46 -5.45 -18.56 20.63
C ASN A 46 -6.41 -17.51 20.05
N GLN A 47 -7.36 -17.92 19.21
CA GLN A 47 -8.24 -17.00 18.46
C GLN A 47 -8.98 -15.97 19.35
N TYR A 48 -9.35 -16.37 20.57
CA TYR A 48 -10.03 -15.51 21.55
C TYR A 48 -9.09 -14.57 22.32
N HIS A 49 -7.77 -14.74 22.17
CA HIS A 49 -6.75 -13.94 22.86
C HIS A 49 -6.05 -12.93 21.94
N LEU A 50 -6.10 -13.14 20.62
CA LEU A 50 -5.40 -12.30 19.64
C LEU A 50 -5.88 -10.84 19.65
N TYR A 51 -7.16 -10.60 19.91
CA TYR A 51 -7.73 -9.26 20.04
C TYR A 51 -7.09 -8.45 21.17
N PHE A 52 -6.70 -9.11 22.27
CA PHE A 52 -6.17 -8.48 23.48
C PHE A 52 -4.67 -8.17 23.40
N VAL A 53 -4.02 -8.45 22.27
CA VAL A 53 -2.66 -7.96 22.00
C VAL A 53 -2.68 -6.43 22.11
N PRO A 54 -1.73 -5.81 22.84
CA PRO A 54 -1.68 -4.35 22.99
C PRO A 54 -1.76 -3.63 21.63
N ASN A 55 -2.53 -2.55 21.55
CA ASN A 55 -2.84 -1.89 20.28
C ASN A 55 -1.59 -1.44 19.49
N HIS A 56 -0.55 -0.99 20.19
CA HIS A 56 0.73 -0.63 19.57
C HIS A 56 1.50 -1.83 18.98
N LEU A 57 1.21 -3.05 19.43
CA LEU A 57 1.81 -4.30 18.92
C LEU A 57 0.98 -4.94 17.80
N LYS A 58 -0.30 -4.59 17.63
CA LYS A 58 -1.17 -5.19 16.60
C LYS A 58 -0.59 -4.99 15.20
N ALA A 59 -0.15 -3.77 14.87
CA ALA A 59 0.46 -3.45 13.59
C ALA A 59 1.74 -4.28 13.34
N ALA A 60 2.60 -4.41 14.36
CA ALA A 60 3.80 -5.24 14.28
C ALA A 60 3.40 -6.71 14.06
N LEU A 61 2.52 -7.29 14.87
CA LEU A 61 2.06 -8.67 14.71
C LEU A 61 1.53 -8.95 13.30
N ILE A 62 0.67 -8.07 12.77
CA ILE A 62 0.11 -8.20 11.41
C ILE A 62 1.25 -8.23 10.37
N ARG A 63 2.24 -7.35 10.51
CA ARG A 63 3.44 -7.32 9.65
C ARG A 63 4.25 -8.61 9.74
N TYR A 64 4.59 -9.05 10.96
CA TYR A 64 5.39 -10.28 11.17
C TYR A 64 4.70 -11.48 10.54
N VAL A 65 3.39 -11.66 10.75
CA VAL A 65 2.62 -12.74 10.13
C VAL A 65 2.61 -12.58 8.61
N GLY A 66 2.36 -11.37 8.10
CA GLY A 66 2.29 -11.11 6.67
C GLY A 66 3.59 -11.42 5.91
N ILE A 67 4.75 -11.21 6.56
CA ILE A 67 6.08 -11.48 5.98
C ILE A 67 6.50 -12.95 6.20
N ALA A 68 6.32 -13.49 7.41
CA ALA A 68 6.86 -14.81 7.78
C ALA A 68 5.95 -15.98 7.37
N SER A 69 4.63 -15.77 7.28
CA SER A 69 3.70 -16.83 6.92
C SER A 69 3.77 -17.16 5.43
N GLU A 70 3.93 -18.44 5.10
CA GLU A 70 3.86 -18.91 3.71
C GLU A 70 2.53 -18.58 3.06
N ALA A 71 1.41 -18.55 3.79
CA ALA A 71 0.10 -18.19 3.22
C ALA A 71 -0.20 -16.68 3.29
N GLY A 72 0.63 -15.89 3.97
CA GLY A 72 0.32 -14.53 4.38
C GLY A 72 -0.75 -14.49 5.48
N LEU A 73 -1.22 -13.28 5.82
CA LEU A 73 -2.32 -13.04 6.76
C LEU A 73 -3.64 -13.02 5.98
N SER A 74 -4.66 -13.76 6.39
CA SER A 74 -5.98 -13.75 5.71
C SER A 74 -6.92 -12.67 6.27
N LEU A 75 -8.04 -12.40 5.61
CA LEU A 75 -9.05 -11.46 6.13
C LEU A 75 -9.59 -11.90 7.49
N SER A 76 -9.83 -13.20 7.68
CA SER A 76 -10.29 -13.73 8.97
C SER A 76 -9.27 -13.52 10.08
N ASP A 77 -7.98 -13.63 9.77
CA ASP A 77 -6.91 -13.38 10.73
C ASP A 77 -6.84 -11.91 11.15
N LEU A 78 -7.05 -10.99 10.18
CA LEU A 78 -7.12 -9.57 10.47
C LEU A 78 -8.30 -9.25 11.39
N LYS A 79 -9.44 -9.92 11.19
CA LYS A 79 -10.61 -9.82 12.08
C LYS A 79 -10.30 -10.33 13.48
N LEU A 80 -9.60 -11.45 13.64
CA LEU A 80 -9.21 -11.97 14.96
C LEU A 80 -8.32 -11.00 15.77
N ILE A 81 -7.53 -10.17 15.09
CA ILE A 81 -6.64 -9.19 15.74
C ILE A 81 -7.35 -7.87 16.03
N LEU A 82 -8.24 -7.43 15.12
CA LEU A 82 -8.85 -6.09 15.17
C LEU A 82 -10.26 -6.06 15.75
N LEU A 83 -10.98 -7.17 15.74
CA LEU A 83 -12.35 -7.26 16.24
C LEU A 83 -12.39 -8.06 17.54
N PRO A 84 -13.22 -7.63 18.51
CA PRO A 84 -13.44 -8.40 19.73
C PRO A 84 -13.97 -9.81 19.41
N PRO A 85 -13.63 -10.82 20.23
CA PRO A 85 -14.17 -12.16 20.05
C PRO A 85 -15.68 -12.17 20.31
N PRO A 86 -16.42 -13.10 19.67
CA PRO A 86 -17.85 -13.28 19.95
C PRO A 86 -18.06 -13.62 21.44
N ASP A 87 -19.23 -13.27 21.96
CA ASP A 87 -19.70 -13.60 23.31
C ASP A 87 -18.81 -13.11 24.48
N THR A 88 -17.87 -12.20 24.20
CA THR A 88 -16.93 -11.68 25.21
C THR A 88 -17.44 -10.41 25.90
N PHE A 89 -18.22 -9.62 25.17
CA PHE A 89 -18.78 -8.34 25.61
C PHE A 89 -20.30 -8.37 25.45
N ASP A 90 -21.00 -7.55 26.22
CA ASP A 90 -22.44 -7.35 26.00
C ASP A 90 -22.69 -6.70 24.62
N GLU A 91 -23.90 -6.81 24.07
CA GLU A 91 -24.20 -6.34 22.71
C GLU A 91 -23.92 -4.84 22.53
N THR A 92 -24.14 -4.04 23.58
CA THR A 92 -23.89 -2.59 23.57
C THR A 92 -22.41 -2.22 23.54
N GLU A 93 -21.57 -2.93 24.31
CA GLU A 93 -20.13 -2.74 24.36
C GLU A 93 -19.46 -3.32 23.10
N LEU A 94 -19.97 -4.45 22.60
CA LEU A 94 -19.55 -5.05 21.34
C LEU A 94 -19.81 -4.11 20.16
N ASP A 95 -20.97 -3.46 20.10
CA ASP A 95 -21.29 -2.46 19.07
C ASP A 95 -20.32 -1.27 19.10
N SER A 96 -19.90 -0.84 20.29
CA SER A 96 -18.91 0.23 20.44
C SER A 96 -17.51 -0.20 19.99
N LEU A 97 -17.05 -1.38 20.44
CA LEU A 97 -15.70 -1.91 20.16
C LEU A 97 -15.54 -2.39 18.72
N THR A 98 -16.61 -2.89 18.09
CA THR A 98 -16.62 -3.27 16.67
C THR A 98 -16.81 -2.06 15.76
N ALA A 99 -17.39 -0.98 16.25
CA ALA A 99 -17.59 0.23 15.45
C ALA A 99 -16.30 1.03 15.23
N SER A 100 -15.35 1.01 16.17
CA SER A 100 -14.17 1.87 16.11
C SER A 100 -13.03 1.44 17.04
N ASN A 101 -11.81 1.34 16.49
CA ASN A 101 -10.55 1.16 17.21
C ASN A 101 -9.68 2.43 17.08
N PRO A 102 -9.94 3.48 17.87
CA PRO A 102 -9.25 4.76 17.74
C PRO A 102 -7.77 4.71 18.16
N GLU A 103 -7.35 3.68 18.89
CA GLU A 103 -5.97 3.52 19.37
C GLU A 103 -5.02 2.90 18.31
N VAL A 104 -5.58 2.31 17.25
CA VAL A 104 -4.81 1.68 16.18
C VAL A 104 -4.61 2.69 15.05
N ASN A 105 -3.45 3.33 15.04
CA ASN A 105 -3.12 4.39 14.08
C ASN A 105 -2.34 3.89 12.85
N TYR A 106 -1.92 2.63 12.86
CA TYR A 106 -1.03 2.05 11.85
C TYR A 106 -1.54 0.68 11.43
N LEU A 107 -1.52 0.41 10.12
CA LEU A 107 -1.86 -0.88 9.55
C LEU A 107 -0.79 -1.26 8.52
N ASP A 108 -0.01 -2.29 8.83
CA ASP A 108 1.03 -2.78 7.94
C ASP A 108 0.66 -4.15 7.36
N LEU A 109 0.24 -4.17 6.10
CA LEU A 109 -0.17 -5.37 5.37
C LEU A 109 0.94 -5.89 4.43
N SER A 110 2.20 -5.54 4.71
CA SER A 110 3.35 -5.98 3.92
C SER A 110 3.33 -7.49 3.73
N GLY A 111 3.45 -7.94 2.48
CA GLY A 111 3.46 -9.37 2.12
C GLY A 111 2.09 -10.05 2.09
N SER A 112 1.04 -9.41 2.63
CA SER A 112 -0.35 -9.91 2.59
C SER A 112 -1.23 -9.17 1.60
N ALA A 113 -1.00 -7.86 1.42
CA ALA A 113 -1.74 -7.03 0.48
C ALA A 113 -1.69 -7.60 -0.94
N CYS A 114 -2.86 -7.73 -1.56
CA CYS A 114 -3.07 -8.28 -2.91
C CYS A 114 -2.60 -9.74 -3.12
N ARG A 115 -2.11 -10.41 -2.07
CA ARG A 115 -1.69 -11.82 -2.09
C ARG A 115 -2.72 -12.69 -1.39
N SER A 116 -2.88 -12.48 -0.09
CA SER A 116 -3.79 -13.22 0.79
C SER A 116 -5.03 -12.40 1.17
N ILE A 117 -4.98 -11.07 0.99
CA ILE A 117 -6.11 -10.16 1.21
C ILE A 117 -6.24 -9.21 0.01
N LYS A 118 -7.43 -9.11 -0.55
CA LYS A 118 -7.76 -8.18 -1.63
C LYS A 118 -8.02 -6.78 -1.07
N LEU A 119 -7.67 -5.74 -1.82
CA LEU A 119 -7.93 -4.35 -1.40
C LEU A 119 -9.42 -4.04 -1.21
N LYS A 120 -10.30 -4.73 -1.94
CA LYS A 120 -11.74 -4.64 -1.70
C LYS A 120 -12.11 -5.16 -0.30
N GLU A 121 -11.56 -6.28 0.13
CA GLU A 121 -11.81 -6.85 1.45
C GLU A 121 -11.30 -5.93 2.57
N ILE A 122 -10.16 -5.27 2.35
CA ILE A 122 -9.62 -4.24 3.25
C ILE A 122 -10.55 -3.02 3.30
N SER A 123 -11.03 -2.54 2.15
CA SER A 123 -12.01 -1.46 2.08
C SER A 123 -13.27 -1.80 2.86
N ASP A 124 -13.82 -2.99 2.65
CA ASP A 124 -15.08 -3.43 3.26
C ASP A 124 -14.92 -3.63 4.79
N LEU A 125 -13.73 -4.04 5.25
CA LEU A 125 -13.42 -4.14 6.68
C LEU A 125 -13.22 -2.78 7.35
N LEU A 126 -12.47 -1.87 6.71
CA LEU A 126 -12.16 -0.56 7.28
C LEU A 126 -13.38 0.39 7.24
N PHE A 127 -14.21 0.25 6.20
CA PHE A 127 -15.35 1.09 5.92
C PHE A 127 -16.59 0.23 5.65
N PRO A 128 -17.12 -0.46 6.69
CA PRO A 128 -18.29 -1.30 6.54
C PRO A 128 -19.49 -0.49 6.06
N ALA A 129 -20.25 -1.07 5.13
CA ALA A 129 -21.53 -0.49 4.72
C ALA A 129 -22.49 -0.54 5.90
N ARG A 130 -23.28 0.51 6.08
CA ARG A 130 -24.42 0.48 7.02
C ARG A 130 -25.43 -0.49 6.41
N GLU A 131 -25.76 -1.58 7.11
CA GLU A 131 -27.04 -2.24 6.85
C GLU A 131 -28.09 -1.24 7.27
N ASP A 132 -28.79 -0.64 6.30
CA ASP A 132 -29.99 0.13 6.57
C ASP A 132 -30.90 -0.78 7.39
N GLN A 133 -31.26 -0.36 8.61
CA GLN A 133 -32.26 -1.07 9.37
C GLN A 133 -33.49 -1.29 8.47
N PRO A 134 -34.09 -2.49 8.44
CA PRO A 134 -35.33 -2.67 7.73
C PRO A 134 -36.31 -1.66 8.30
N THR A 135 -36.82 -0.78 7.44
CA THR A 135 -37.93 0.13 7.71
C THR A 135 -39.09 -0.71 8.22
N THR A 136 -39.12 -0.92 9.53
CA THR A 136 -40.18 -1.67 10.18
C THR A 136 -41.34 -0.69 10.25
N GLU A 137 -42.26 -0.89 9.31
CA GLU A 137 -43.67 -0.53 9.37
C GLU A 137 -44.03 0.91 9.80
N LEU A 138 -44.47 1.69 8.81
CA LEU A 138 -45.55 2.68 8.95
C LEU A 138 -45.57 3.47 10.27
N GLN A 139 -44.62 4.40 10.45
CA GLN A 139 -44.82 5.50 11.38
C GLN A 139 -45.29 6.73 10.60
N GLU A 140 -46.61 6.82 10.40
CA GLU A 140 -47.28 8.06 10.07
C GLU A 140 -47.10 9.04 11.25
N SER A 141 -46.05 9.86 11.22
CA SER A 141 -45.89 10.96 12.16
C SER A 141 -45.14 12.12 11.49
N TRP A 142 -45.81 13.27 11.43
CA TRP A 142 -45.39 14.49 10.74
C TRP A 142 -44.29 15.29 11.48
N ASP A 143 -43.36 14.62 12.16
CA ASP A 143 -42.19 15.27 12.78
C ASP A 143 -40.89 14.81 12.09
N ILE A 144 -40.59 15.41 10.95
CA ILE A 144 -39.27 15.32 10.32
C ILE A 144 -38.32 16.17 11.17
N SER A 145 -37.80 15.59 12.25
CA SER A 145 -36.48 16.00 12.70
C SER A 145 -35.51 15.59 11.60
N GLU A 146 -34.81 16.56 11.01
CA GLU A 146 -33.73 16.29 10.06
C GLU A 146 -32.72 15.37 10.75
N SER A 147 -32.81 14.06 10.51
CA SER A 147 -31.84 13.10 11.00
C SER A 147 -30.53 13.39 10.29
N ILE A 148 -29.65 14.14 10.95
CA ILE A 148 -28.29 14.41 10.49
C ILE A 148 -27.68 13.06 10.11
N PRO A 149 -27.23 12.86 8.86
CA PRO A 149 -26.63 11.59 8.46
C PRO A 149 -25.43 11.34 9.37
N SER A 150 -25.51 10.28 10.16
CA SER A 150 -24.39 9.86 11.02
C SER A 150 -23.18 9.59 10.12
N PRO A 151 -21.97 10.06 10.46
CA PRO A 151 -20.79 9.80 9.66
C PRO A 151 -20.58 8.28 9.51
N PRO A 152 -20.06 7.81 8.35
CA PRO A 152 -19.88 6.38 8.09
C PRO A 152 -18.98 5.74 9.16
N ARG A 153 -19.41 4.58 9.68
CA ARG A 153 -18.61 3.79 10.64
C ARG A 153 -17.26 3.46 10.00
N THR A 154 -16.18 3.75 10.72
CA THR A 154 -14.81 3.51 10.27
C THR A 154 -14.11 2.72 11.36
N LEU A 155 -13.62 1.52 11.02
CA LEU A 155 -13.01 0.63 12.01
C LEU A 155 -11.76 1.25 12.62
N LEU A 156 -10.96 1.97 11.82
CA LEU A 156 -9.71 2.62 12.24
C LEU A 156 -9.78 4.13 11.94
N PRO A 157 -10.53 4.94 12.72
CA PRO A 157 -10.77 6.34 12.37
C PRO A 157 -9.50 7.20 12.39
N ASN A 158 -8.49 6.79 13.17
CA ASN A 158 -7.22 7.51 13.32
C ASN A 158 -6.08 6.86 12.50
N LEU A 159 -6.40 6.07 11.47
CA LEU A 159 -5.39 5.42 10.63
C LEU A 159 -4.56 6.45 9.86
N THR A 160 -3.30 6.63 10.28
CA THR A 160 -2.37 7.58 9.66
C THR A 160 -1.31 6.88 8.80
N HIS A 161 -0.97 5.63 9.10
CA HIS A 161 0.06 4.88 8.36
C HIS A 161 -0.53 3.59 7.78
N LEU A 162 -0.36 3.39 6.47
CA LEU A 162 -0.81 2.21 5.74
C LEU A 162 0.31 1.68 4.87
N SER A 163 0.75 0.45 5.12
CA SER A 163 1.65 -0.26 4.20
C SER A 163 0.86 -1.26 3.37
N LEU A 164 0.95 -1.11 2.05
CA LEU A 164 0.46 -2.07 1.06
C LEU A 164 1.64 -2.68 0.28
N ALA A 165 2.83 -2.74 0.89
CA ALA A 165 4.02 -3.28 0.27
C ALA A 165 3.82 -4.74 -0.19
N LEU A 166 4.17 -5.02 -1.44
CA LEU A 166 3.94 -6.32 -2.05
C LEU A 166 5.17 -7.20 -1.93
N HIS A 167 4.95 -8.50 -1.75
CA HIS A 167 6.03 -9.45 -1.99
C HIS A 167 6.43 -9.38 -3.48
N PRO A 168 7.71 -9.21 -3.86
CA PRO A 168 8.11 -9.02 -5.25
C PRO A 168 7.60 -10.12 -6.20
N GLY A 169 7.57 -11.37 -5.73
CA GLY A 169 7.02 -12.50 -6.49
C GLY A 169 5.50 -12.49 -6.74
N HIS A 170 4.75 -11.56 -6.14
CA HIS A 170 3.28 -11.48 -6.23
C HIS A 170 2.77 -10.10 -6.73
N ALA A 171 3.64 -9.26 -7.26
CA ALA A 171 3.29 -7.89 -7.69
C ALA A 171 2.17 -7.84 -8.75
N SER A 172 2.02 -8.88 -9.58
CA SER A 172 1.00 -8.94 -10.65
C SER A 172 -0.45 -8.95 -10.16
N SER A 173 -0.68 -9.25 -8.88
CA SER A 173 -2.02 -9.29 -8.29
C SER A 173 -2.53 -7.92 -7.83
N ALA A 174 -1.68 -6.88 -7.87
CA ALA A 174 -2.04 -5.54 -7.47
C ALA A 174 -3.10 -4.92 -8.39
N SER A 175 -3.99 -4.11 -7.82
CA SER A 175 -5.03 -3.41 -8.58
C SER A 175 -5.05 -1.92 -8.23
N TRP A 176 -4.50 -1.10 -9.13
CA TRP A 176 -4.57 0.36 -9.04
C TRP A 176 -6.03 0.85 -9.03
N LYS A 177 -6.94 0.20 -9.76
CA LYS A 177 -8.38 0.49 -9.71
C LYS A 177 -8.95 0.35 -8.30
N GLN A 178 -8.61 -0.73 -7.59
CA GLN A 178 -9.07 -0.92 -6.22
C GLN A 178 -8.42 0.06 -5.24
N LEU A 179 -7.11 0.34 -5.39
CA LEU A 179 -6.43 1.36 -4.59
C LEU A 179 -7.08 2.73 -4.77
N LEU A 180 -7.37 3.13 -6.01
CA LEU A 180 -8.04 4.38 -6.32
C LEU A 180 -9.46 4.43 -5.75
N SER A 181 -10.18 3.31 -5.68
CA SER A 181 -11.50 3.26 -5.03
C SER A 181 -11.45 3.38 -3.50
N LEU A 182 -10.36 2.92 -2.89
CA LEU A 182 -10.12 3.00 -1.45
C LEU A 182 -9.60 4.39 -1.04
N SER A 183 -8.74 4.99 -1.87
CA SER A 183 -8.01 6.22 -1.54
C SER A 183 -8.83 7.42 -1.05
N PRO A 184 -10.05 7.73 -1.57
CA PRO A 184 -10.84 8.86 -1.08
C PRO A 184 -11.36 8.67 0.34
N LYS A 185 -11.41 7.42 0.83
CA LYS A 185 -11.84 7.09 2.19
C LYS A 185 -10.71 7.22 3.21
N LEU A 186 -9.45 7.27 2.77
CA LEU A 186 -8.25 7.33 3.61
C LEU A 186 -7.87 8.78 3.94
N THR A 187 -8.82 9.55 4.49
CA THR A 187 -8.70 11.01 4.65
C THR A 187 -7.66 11.45 5.70
N THR A 188 -7.32 10.58 6.66
CA THR A 188 -6.36 10.83 7.74
C THR A 188 -4.94 10.30 7.42
N LEU A 189 -4.75 9.70 6.25
CA LEU A 189 -3.50 9.04 5.88
C LEU A 189 -2.37 10.03 5.62
N THR A 190 -1.26 9.86 6.32
CA THR A 190 -0.02 10.66 6.16
C THR A 190 1.14 9.82 5.64
N HIS A 191 1.15 8.51 5.86
CA HIS A 191 2.24 7.62 5.44
C HIS A 191 1.69 6.45 4.63
N LEU A 192 2.19 6.29 3.40
CA LEU A 192 1.80 5.20 2.51
C LEU A 192 3.04 4.48 1.96
N SER A 193 3.07 3.15 2.08
CA SER A 193 4.02 2.33 1.32
C SER A 193 3.31 1.58 0.19
N LEU A 194 3.80 1.79 -1.02
CA LEU A 194 3.48 1.05 -2.23
C LEU A 194 4.73 0.33 -2.75
N ALA A 195 5.62 -0.11 -1.85
CA ALA A 195 6.81 -0.84 -2.25
C ALA A 195 6.45 -2.07 -3.10
N TYR A 196 7.20 -2.29 -4.17
CA TYR A 196 7.07 -3.36 -5.15
C TYR A 196 5.74 -3.37 -5.92
N TRP A 197 5.02 -2.25 -5.96
CA TRP A 197 3.86 -2.11 -6.83
C TRP A 197 4.25 -2.11 -8.30
N PRO A 198 3.46 -2.80 -9.15
CA PRO A 198 3.69 -2.77 -10.59
C PRO A 198 3.37 -1.38 -11.14
N GLU A 199 3.73 -1.16 -12.40
CA GLU A 199 3.45 0.09 -13.10
C GLU A 199 1.97 0.53 -12.97
N PRO A 200 1.71 1.83 -12.68
CA PRO A 200 0.36 2.39 -12.61
C PRO A 200 -0.44 2.18 -13.91
N CYS A 201 -1.49 1.37 -13.81
CA CYS A 201 -2.31 0.96 -14.95
C CYS A 201 -3.73 0.58 -14.50
N LEU A 202 -4.75 1.07 -15.19
CA LEU A 202 -6.15 0.72 -14.94
C LEU A 202 -6.55 -0.57 -15.68
N THR A 203 -5.85 -0.89 -16.76
CA THR A 203 -6.15 -2.03 -17.65
C THR A 203 -4.98 -3.01 -17.80
N PRO A 204 -4.44 -3.60 -16.71
CA PRO A 204 -3.24 -4.43 -16.79
C PRO A 204 -3.38 -5.66 -17.73
N ARG A 205 -4.61 -6.15 -17.93
CA ARG A 205 -4.90 -7.30 -18.81
C ARG A 205 -5.03 -6.95 -20.30
N SER A 206 -5.25 -5.68 -20.67
CA SER A 206 -5.33 -5.29 -22.09
C SER A 206 -3.95 -5.26 -22.76
N ARG A 207 -2.88 -5.00 -22.00
CA ARG A 207 -1.49 -4.97 -22.49
C ARG A 207 -1.01 -6.26 -23.16
N LEU A 208 -1.61 -7.40 -22.82
CA LEU A 208 -1.32 -8.71 -23.41
C LEU A 208 -2.42 -9.16 -24.39
N ALA A 209 -3.52 -8.42 -24.49
CA ALA A 209 -4.64 -8.77 -25.34
C ALA A 209 -4.38 -8.28 -26.77
N THR A 210 -4.64 -9.15 -27.73
CA THR A 210 -4.51 -8.84 -29.16
C THR A 210 -5.82 -9.16 -29.85
N VAL A 211 -6.28 -8.27 -30.73
CA VAL A 211 -7.41 -8.50 -31.64
C VAL A 211 -6.89 -8.81 -33.03
N SER A 212 -7.42 -9.88 -33.61
CA SER A 212 -7.17 -10.27 -34.99
C SER A 212 -8.13 -9.51 -35.91
N SER A 213 -7.61 -8.80 -36.91
CA SER A 213 -8.36 -8.23 -38.04
C SER A 213 -7.91 -8.90 -39.35
N PRO A 214 -8.72 -8.84 -40.42
CA PRO A 214 -8.35 -9.34 -41.75
C PRO A 214 -7.03 -8.75 -42.30
N GLN A 215 -6.57 -7.62 -41.78
CA GLN A 215 -5.33 -6.94 -42.17
C GLN A 215 -4.14 -7.22 -41.22
N GLY A 216 -4.33 -7.95 -40.11
CA GLY A 216 -3.27 -8.28 -39.16
C GLY A 216 -3.76 -8.46 -37.72
N ARG A 217 -2.84 -8.80 -36.81
CA ARG A 217 -3.09 -8.91 -35.37
C ARG A 217 -2.63 -7.63 -34.68
N TYR A 218 -3.54 -6.93 -34.02
CA TYR A 218 -3.30 -5.64 -33.36
C TYR A 218 -3.47 -5.78 -31.84
N THR A 219 -2.77 -4.99 -31.04
CA THR A 219 -2.99 -4.95 -29.59
C THR A 219 -4.33 -4.30 -29.25
N TYR A 220 -5.05 -4.88 -28.29
CA TYR A 220 -6.37 -4.40 -27.87
C TYR A 220 -6.21 -3.17 -26.97
N GLY A 221 -6.82 -2.04 -27.36
CA GLY A 221 -6.79 -0.80 -26.57
C GLY A 221 -5.62 0.14 -26.88
N GLY A 222 -4.88 -0.06 -27.98
CA GLY A 222 -3.86 0.88 -28.47
C GLY A 222 -2.55 0.92 -27.66
N THR A 223 -2.51 0.30 -26.48
CA THR A 223 -1.33 0.16 -25.64
C THR A 223 -0.72 -1.23 -25.83
N ASN A 224 0.54 -1.28 -26.26
CA ASN A 224 1.31 -2.52 -26.37
C ASN A 224 2.11 -2.75 -25.08
N LEU A 225 2.53 -3.99 -24.82
CA LEU A 225 3.40 -4.36 -23.69
C LEU A 225 4.68 -3.49 -23.60
N TYR A 226 5.09 -2.92 -24.72
CA TYR A 226 6.29 -2.10 -24.89
C TYR A 226 6.04 -0.60 -25.09
N SER A 227 4.79 -0.11 -25.00
CA SER A 227 4.49 1.32 -25.27
C SER A 227 5.28 2.29 -24.38
N HIS A 228 5.65 1.87 -23.17
CA HIS A 228 6.47 2.69 -22.26
C HIS A 228 7.97 2.61 -22.56
N SER A 229 8.45 1.43 -22.94
CA SER A 229 9.87 1.18 -23.23
C SER A 229 10.30 1.62 -24.63
N LEU A 230 9.36 1.72 -25.58
CA LEU A 230 9.63 2.09 -26.97
C LEU A 230 9.06 3.47 -27.30
N ASP A 231 7.84 3.80 -26.83
CA ASP A 231 7.13 5.03 -27.21
C ASP A 231 7.09 6.08 -26.09
N HIS A 232 7.65 5.79 -24.91
CA HIS A 232 7.67 6.69 -23.73
C HIS A 232 6.29 7.23 -23.32
N ASP A 233 5.21 6.48 -23.61
CA ASP A 233 3.83 6.92 -23.36
C ASP A 233 3.38 6.70 -21.92
N TRP A 234 3.67 7.64 -21.03
CA TRP A 234 3.28 7.54 -19.61
C TRP A 234 1.82 7.94 -19.31
N SER A 235 0.97 8.16 -20.32
CA SER A 235 -0.35 8.79 -20.15
C SER A 235 -1.26 8.08 -19.13
N GLU A 236 -1.37 6.74 -19.20
CA GLU A 236 -2.20 5.98 -18.25
C GLU A 236 -1.63 6.03 -16.83
N ALA A 237 -0.29 5.96 -16.71
CA ALA A 237 0.37 6.02 -15.41
C ALA A 237 0.19 7.39 -14.76
N LEU A 238 0.33 8.47 -15.54
CA LEU A 238 0.08 9.85 -15.11
C LEU A 238 -1.36 10.06 -14.65
N LEU A 239 -2.34 9.48 -15.36
CA LEU A 239 -3.74 9.52 -14.93
C LEU A 239 -3.92 8.87 -13.55
N VAL A 240 -3.40 7.66 -13.36
CA VAL A 240 -3.50 6.92 -12.09
C VAL A 240 -2.81 7.68 -10.95
N LEU A 241 -1.57 8.13 -11.16
CA LEU A 241 -0.80 8.84 -10.15
C LEU A 241 -1.44 10.18 -9.78
N ARG A 242 -1.97 10.92 -10.77
CA ARG A 242 -2.69 12.17 -10.52
C ARG A 242 -3.94 11.93 -9.68
N MET A 243 -4.75 10.93 -10.02
CA MET A 243 -5.94 10.58 -9.24
C MET A 243 -5.58 10.18 -7.81
N LEU A 244 -4.55 9.35 -7.65
CA LEU A 244 -4.06 8.96 -6.33
C LEU A 244 -3.61 10.19 -5.55
N SER A 245 -2.78 11.06 -6.15
CA SER A 245 -2.26 12.24 -5.47
C SER A 245 -3.35 13.18 -4.95
N LYS A 246 -4.45 13.31 -5.69
CA LYS A 246 -5.61 14.11 -5.29
C LYS A 246 -6.33 13.51 -4.09
N ASN A 247 -6.48 12.19 -4.06
CA ASN A 247 -7.21 11.50 -3.01
C ASN A 247 -6.41 11.39 -1.71
N VAL A 248 -5.09 11.24 -1.80
CA VAL A 248 -4.17 11.16 -0.64
C VAL A 248 -3.23 12.37 -0.61
N TYR A 249 -3.80 13.57 -0.63
CA TYR A 249 -3.06 14.84 -0.65
C TYR A 249 -2.42 15.20 0.70
N ALA A 250 -2.81 14.50 1.77
CA ALA A 250 -2.29 14.70 3.12
C ALA A 250 -0.96 13.96 3.38
N LEU A 251 -0.46 13.18 2.41
CA LEU A 251 0.76 12.39 2.58
C LEU A 251 1.98 13.27 2.91
N GLU A 252 2.72 12.81 3.91
CA GLU A 252 4.01 13.32 4.36
C GLU A 252 5.14 12.34 4.01
N PHE A 253 4.82 11.06 3.88
CA PHE A 253 5.74 9.99 3.49
C PHE A 253 5.16 9.11 2.39
N LEU A 254 5.98 8.77 1.41
CA LEU A 254 5.65 7.80 0.37
C LEU A 254 6.83 6.86 0.11
N ASP A 255 6.58 5.55 0.18
CA ASP A 255 7.58 4.53 -0.16
C ASP A 255 7.24 3.83 -1.47
N LEU A 256 8.13 3.97 -2.45
CA LEU A 256 8.08 3.36 -3.78
C LEU A 256 9.32 2.48 -4.01
N THR A 257 9.85 1.86 -2.95
CA THR A 257 10.94 0.89 -3.07
C THR A 257 10.57 -0.21 -4.06
N GLY A 258 11.48 -0.59 -4.97
CA GLY A 258 11.23 -1.65 -5.96
C GLY A 258 10.40 -1.23 -7.17
N CYS A 259 9.96 0.02 -7.23
CA CYS A 259 9.12 0.55 -8.31
C CYS A 259 9.92 1.22 -9.44
N CYS A 260 11.23 0.97 -9.49
CA CYS A 260 12.18 1.56 -10.43
C CYS A 260 11.72 1.62 -11.90
N PRO A 261 11.10 0.57 -12.47
CA PRO A 261 10.65 0.59 -13.87
C PRO A 261 9.73 1.75 -14.24
N TRP A 262 9.01 2.33 -13.27
CA TRP A 262 8.05 3.41 -13.52
C TRP A 262 8.40 4.73 -12.81
N PHE A 263 9.58 4.83 -12.17
CA PHE A 263 10.09 6.12 -11.67
C PHE A 263 10.06 7.26 -12.70
N PRO A 264 10.30 7.04 -14.02
CA PRO A 264 10.18 8.13 -15.00
C PRO A 264 8.79 8.79 -15.03
N ALA A 265 7.72 8.05 -14.73
CA ALA A 265 6.36 8.59 -14.65
C ALA A 265 6.19 9.68 -13.58
N LEU A 266 7.06 9.70 -12.55
CA LEU A 266 7.04 10.72 -11.49
C LEU A 266 7.52 12.10 -11.97
N MET A 267 8.18 12.16 -13.13
CA MET A 267 8.70 13.38 -13.76
C MET A 267 8.05 13.68 -15.12
N ALA A 268 7.32 12.71 -15.67
CA ALA A 268 6.72 12.83 -16.99
C ALA A 268 5.57 13.85 -16.98
N GLU A 269 5.38 14.47 -18.13
CA GLU A 269 4.32 15.44 -18.38
C GLU A 269 3.74 15.18 -19.77
N THR A 270 2.41 15.14 -19.86
CA THR A 270 1.70 15.00 -21.14
C THR A 270 0.53 15.97 -21.15
N GLY A 271 0.70 17.12 -21.79
CA GLY A 271 -0.29 18.19 -21.78
C GLY A 271 -0.54 18.72 -20.37
N HIS A 272 -1.71 18.43 -19.79
CA HIS A 272 -2.07 18.82 -18.42
C HIS A 272 -2.00 17.66 -17.41
N ASP A 273 -1.51 16.51 -17.84
CA ASP A 273 -1.35 15.33 -17.01
C ASP A 273 0.09 15.27 -16.50
N PHE A 274 0.26 15.50 -15.20
CA PHE A 274 1.52 15.36 -14.48
C PHE A 274 1.23 15.14 -12.98
N VAL A 275 2.23 14.66 -12.24
CA VAL A 275 2.18 14.57 -10.78
C VAL A 275 2.54 15.93 -10.19
N ASN A 276 1.58 16.59 -9.53
CA ASN A 276 1.83 17.89 -8.93
C ASN A 276 2.47 17.76 -7.54
N TRP A 277 3.80 17.81 -7.53
CA TRP A 277 4.62 17.73 -6.31
C TRP A 277 4.65 19.02 -5.48
N ALA A 278 4.12 20.13 -5.99
CA ALA A 278 4.04 21.40 -5.27
C ALA A 278 2.68 21.62 -4.58
N ASP A 279 1.62 20.94 -5.03
CA ASP A 279 0.25 21.08 -4.52
C ASP A 279 -0.25 19.78 -3.88
N HIS A 280 -0.84 18.86 -4.67
CA HIS A 280 -1.42 17.61 -4.16
C HIS A 280 -0.44 16.80 -3.32
N TRP A 281 0.80 16.64 -3.78
CA TRP A 281 1.87 15.97 -3.02
C TRP A 281 2.89 16.95 -2.45
N GLY A 282 2.50 18.21 -2.23
CA GLY A 282 3.35 19.26 -1.64
C GLY A 282 3.72 19.05 -0.17
N LYS A 283 2.97 18.19 0.54
CA LYS A 283 3.21 17.85 1.95
C LYS A 283 4.23 16.72 2.15
N ILE A 284 4.53 15.94 1.10
CA ILE A 284 5.50 14.84 1.19
C ILE A 284 6.88 15.41 1.51
N THR A 285 7.41 15.05 2.67
CA THR A 285 8.75 15.43 3.15
C THR A 285 9.76 14.31 3.01
N GLU A 286 9.32 13.06 2.93
CA GLU A 286 10.18 11.89 2.74
C GLU A 286 9.63 10.97 1.65
N LEU A 287 10.47 10.65 0.67
CA LEU A 287 10.14 9.76 -0.45
C LEU A 287 11.21 8.68 -0.57
N ARG A 288 10.84 7.41 -0.57
CA ARG A 288 11.77 6.29 -0.79
C ARG A 288 11.70 5.78 -2.22
N LEU A 289 12.83 5.86 -2.92
CA LEU A 289 13.04 5.41 -4.31
C LEU A 289 14.20 4.42 -4.40
N TYR A 290 14.23 3.44 -3.49
CA TYR A 290 15.20 2.33 -3.60
C TYR A 290 14.83 1.44 -4.79
N THR A 291 15.84 0.90 -5.47
CA THR A 291 15.68 -0.06 -6.59
C THR A 291 15.05 -1.38 -6.15
N GLY A 292 15.13 -1.71 -4.85
CA GLY A 292 14.59 -2.93 -4.26
C GLY A 292 15.50 -4.16 -4.43
N TRP A 293 16.66 -4.00 -5.06
CA TRP A 293 17.68 -5.04 -5.21
C TRP A 293 19.03 -4.42 -5.52
N THR A 294 20.12 -5.04 -5.07
CA THR A 294 21.48 -4.62 -5.41
C THR A 294 22.21 -5.73 -6.19
N PRO A 295 23.08 -5.36 -7.16
CA PRO A 295 23.86 -6.34 -7.90
C PRO A 295 24.89 -7.01 -6.98
N GLY A 296 24.96 -8.33 -6.99
CA GLY A 296 26.03 -9.09 -6.33
C GLY A 296 27.33 -9.12 -7.15
N PRO A 297 28.39 -9.76 -6.64
CA PRO A 297 29.67 -9.86 -7.34
C PRO A 297 29.54 -10.51 -8.72
N ASP A 298 28.66 -11.50 -8.85
CA ASP A 298 28.40 -12.25 -10.08
C ASP A 298 27.32 -11.61 -10.98
N ALA A 299 26.86 -10.38 -10.69
CA ALA A 299 25.85 -9.70 -11.48
C ALA A 299 26.35 -9.38 -12.90
N MET A 300 25.51 -9.64 -13.90
CA MET A 300 25.80 -9.39 -15.30
C MET A 300 25.99 -7.89 -15.59
N PRO A 301 26.75 -7.51 -16.63
CA PRO A 301 26.90 -6.11 -17.02
C PRO A 301 25.57 -5.39 -17.26
N SER A 302 24.57 -6.08 -17.83
CA SER A 302 23.22 -5.54 -18.04
C SER A 302 22.45 -5.30 -16.74
N GLU A 303 22.65 -6.13 -15.71
CA GLU A 303 22.03 -5.92 -14.39
C GLU A 303 22.66 -4.75 -13.68
N ARG A 304 24.00 -4.65 -13.72
CA ARG A 304 24.72 -3.49 -13.18
C ARG A 304 24.29 -2.20 -13.88
N LEU A 305 24.07 -2.25 -15.20
CA LEU A 305 23.55 -1.12 -15.96
C LEU A 305 22.14 -0.74 -15.50
N ARG A 306 21.20 -1.70 -15.44
CA ARG A 306 19.82 -1.45 -14.97
C ARG A 306 19.76 -0.87 -13.56
N TYR A 307 20.63 -1.36 -12.66
CA TYR A 307 20.75 -0.81 -11.33
C TYR A 307 21.19 0.66 -11.37
N ARG A 308 22.26 0.98 -12.11
CA ARG A 308 22.74 2.37 -12.26
C ARG A 308 21.68 3.28 -12.87
N GLU A 309 20.98 2.82 -13.90
CA GLU A 309 19.87 3.55 -14.52
C GLU A 309 18.76 3.83 -13.52
N GLY A 310 18.41 2.86 -12.67
CA GLY A 310 17.42 3.04 -11.62
C GLY A 310 17.83 4.08 -10.58
N VAL A 311 19.07 4.01 -10.10
CA VAL A 311 19.62 4.98 -9.14
C VAL A 311 19.72 6.37 -9.76
N GLN A 312 20.10 6.47 -11.03
CA GLN A 312 20.15 7.74 -11.75
C GLN A 312 18.75 8.32 -11.96
N THR A 313 17.78 7.50 -12.34
CA THR A 313 16.38 7.94 -12.47
C THR A 313 15.84 8.47 -11.14
N ALA A 314 16.15 7.81 -10.02
CA ALA A 314 15.75 8.31 -8.69
C ALA A 314 16.39 9.67 -8.35
N LYS A 315 17.65 9.91 -8.74
CA LYS A 315 18.31 11.23 -8.63
C LYS A 315 17.61 12.29 -9.47
N ASP A 316 17.21 11.94 -10.69
CA ASP A 316 16.54 12.85 -11.60
C ASP A 316 15.15 13.22 -11.06
N VAL A 317 14.42 12.25 -10.46
CA VAL A 317 13.13 12.49 -9.77
C VAL A 317 13.33 13.48 -8.63
N GLU A 318 14.32 13.28 -7.77
CA GLU A 318 14.64 14.20 -6.67
C GLU A 318 14.89 15.62 -7.19
N LYS A 319 15.69 15.77 -8.25
CA LYS A 319 15.98 17.07 -8.87
C LYS A 319 14.72 17.71 -9.46
N HIS A 320 13.89 16.93 -10.14
CA HIS A 320 12.63 17.38 -10.72
C HIS A 320 11.69 17.92 -9.64
N ILE A 321 11.49 17.16 -8.55
CA ILE A 321 10.61 17.57 -7.44
C ILE A 321 11.12 18.86 -6.80
N ARG A 322 12.43 18.96 -6.52
CA ARG A 322 13.03 20.18 -5.94
C ARG A 322 12.85 21.39 -6.85
N THR A 323 13.01 21.20 -8.16
CA THR A 323 12.81 22.25 -9.17
C THR A 323 11.35 22.67 -9.24
N MET A 324 10.40 21.72 -9.24
CA MET A 324 8.96 22.02 -9.25
C MET A 324 8.53 22.76 -7.98
N ARG A 325 9.14 22.44 -6.83
CA ARG A 325 8.84 23.10 -5.56
C ARG A 325 9.42 24.50 -5.49
N ALA A 326 10.64 24.77 -5.93
CA ALA A 326 11.28 26.10 -6.04
C ALA A 326 10.79 27.18 -5.02
N GLY A 327 10.82 26.83 -3.72
CA GLY A 327 10.40 27.73 -2.61
C GLY A 327 8.95 27.63 -2.15
N LYS A 328 8.15 26.71 -2.72
CA LYS A 328 6.78 26.36 -2.34
C LYS A 328 6.75 24.97 -1.71
N GLY A 329 5.88 24.79 -0.71
CA GLY A 329 5.71 23.50 -0.03
C GLY A 329 6.81 23.20 0.99
N ARG A 330 6.84 21.95 1.49
CA ARG A 330 7.82 21.50 2.49
C ARG A 330 9.10 21.01 1.83
N PHE A 331 10.21 21.03 2.56
CA PHE A 331 11.45 20.41 2.09
C PHE A 331 11.27 18.89 1.92
N ILE A 332 11.88 18.31 0.88
CA ILE A 332 11.81 16.87 0.62
C ILE A 332 13.20 16.21 0.69
N VAL A 333 13.25 15.10 1.42
CA VAL A 333 14.33 14.12 1.42
C VAL A 333 13.90 12.95 0.53
N VAL A 334 14.74 12.61 -0.44
CA VAL A 334 14.55 11.42 -1.27
C VAL A 334 15.60 10.39 -0.88
N GLU A 335 15.17 9.32 -0.25
CA GLU A 335 16.01 8.18 0.05
C GLU A 335 16.11 7.27 -1.18
N ARG A 336 17.32 6.84 -1.53
CA ARG A 336 17.61 6.02 -2.70
C ARG A 336 18.95 5.32 -2.51
N ASP A 337 19.22 4.28 -3.28
CA ASP A 337 20.50 3.59 -3.19
C ASP A 337 21.68 4.51 -3.57
N SER A 338 22.86 4.23 -3.01
CA SER A 338 24.11 4.86 -3.42
C SER A 338 24.81 4.04 -4.51
N LEU A 339 25.53 4.73 -5.38
CA LEU A 339 26.47 4.10 -6.32
C LEU A 339 27.84 3.86 -5.68
N ASP A 340 28.11 4.49 -4.53
CA ASP A 340 29.37 4.36 -3.81
C ASP A 340 29.49 2.99 -3.10
N ASP A 341 28.38 2.24 -3.02
CA ASP A 341 28.26 0.92 -2.40
C ASP A 341 28.57 -0.26 -3.37
N ILE A 342 29.08 0.01 -4.58
CA ILE A 342 29.33 -1.00 -5.64
C ILE A 342 30.78 -1.05 -6.10
#